data_AF-A0A7S4VB77-F1
#
_entry.id   AF-A0A7S4VB77-F1
#
_cell.length_a   1.000
_cell.length_b   1.000
_cell.length_c   1.000
_cell.angle_alpha   90.00
_cell.angle_beta   90.00
_cell.angle_gamma   90.00
#
_symmetry.space_group_name_H-M   'P 1'
#
loop_
_entity.id
_entity.type
_entity.pdbx_description
1 polymer ?
#
loop_
_entity_poly.entity_id
_entity_poly.type
_entity_poly.pdbx_seq_one_letter_code
_entity_poly.pdbx_strand_id
1 'polypeptide(L)'
;MTARHMAGGPMPYDDEKMPFYALGVNLAKQMGGQTNFKTLLEEDELDIVLEAFGETLKGTSTQEAQVVLSTYGPALNKILQNRSEKIVDRVKADGEKFIANFLDCNEEAVKTDSGMVYYPMTEGEGKQPTVENTVEVHYHGTLTDGTVFDSSVDRGQTISFPLGAVIKGWQEG
;
A
#
# COMPACT_ATOMS: atom_id res chain seq x y z
N MET A 1 1.56 -18.67 19.86
CA MET A 1 1.60 -18.47 18.39
C MET A 1 2.72 -17.51 18.10
N THR A 2 3.61 -17.92 17.21
CA THR A 2 4.96 -17.38 17.01
C THR A 2 4.90 -15.99 16.36
N ALA A 3 5.38 -14.98 17.09
CA ALA A 3 5.66 -13.65 16.55
C ALA A 3 6.68 -13.78 15.42
N ARG A 4 6.30 -13.37 14.20
CA ARG A 4 7.21 -13.32 13.05
C ARG A 4 8.08 -12.07 13.19
N HIS A 5 9.17 -12.25 13.94
CA HIS A 5 10.25 -11.28 14.11
C HIS A 5 10.91 -11.05 12.75
N MET A 6 10.53 -9.99 12.03
CA MET A 6 11.29 -9.53 10.86
C MET A 6 12.43 -8.62 11.35
N ALA A 7 13.47 -9.21 11.94
CA ALA A 7 14.67 -8.49 12.33
C ALA A 7 15.94 -9.20 11.85
N GLY A 8 16.80 -8.46 11.15
CA GLY A 8 18.24 -8.54 11.36
C GLY A 8 19.01 -9.71 10.74
N GLY A 9 18.85 -9.97 9.44
CA GLY A 9 19.91 -10.67 8.71
C GLY A 9 21.19 -9.81 8.65
N PRO A 10 22.39 -10.41 8.53
CA PRO A 10 23.62 -9.64 8.34
C PRO A 10 23.49 -8.78 7.07
N MET A 11 24.12 -7.60 7.10
CA MET A 11 24.10 -6.69 5.95
C MET A 11 24.75 -7.39 4.73
N PRO A 12 24.24 -7.16 3.52
CA PRO A 12 24.67 -7.90 2.33
C PRO A 12 26.11 -7.58 1.90
N TYR A 13 26.70 -6.51 2.42
CA TYR A 13 28.06 -6.08 2.14
C TYR A 13 28.75 -5.56 3.41
N ASP A 14 30.06 -5.36 3.33
CA ASP A 14 30.88 -4.72 4.36
C ASP A 14 30.57 -3.22 4.52
N ASP A 15 31.04 -2.63 5.63
CA ASP A 15 30.79 -1.23 5.99
C ASP A 15 31.29 -0.22 4.94
N GLU A 16 32.28 -0.60 4.13
CA GLU A 16 32.79 0.26 3.04
C GLU A 16 31.83 0.32 1.86
N LYS A 17 31.16 -0.80 1.53
CA LYS A 17 30.24 -0.90 0.39
C LYS A 17 28.78 -0.60 0.77
N MET A 18 28.42 -0.72 2.04
CA MET A 18 27.07 -0.48 2.52
C MET A 18 26.51 0.92 2.20
N PRO A 19 27.28 2.02 2.23
CA PRO A 19 26.78 3.34 1.81
C PRO A 19 26.26 3.37 0.37
N PHE A 20 26.90 2.65 -0.57
CA PHE A 20 26.45 2.57 -1.95
C PHE A 20 25.17 1.72 -2.09
N TYR A 21 25.08 0.63 -1.32
CA TYR A 21 23.84 -0.14 -1.22
C TYR A 21 22.69 0.72 -0.70
N ALA A 22 22.94 1.54 0.33
CA ALA A 22 21.95 2.45 0.90
C ALA A 22 21.46 3.51 -0.11
N LEU A 23 22.35 4.02 -0.98
CA LEU A 23 21.96 4.90 -2.08
C LEU A 23 20.98 4.20 -3.04
N GLY A 24 21.27 2.94 -3.42
CA GLY A 24 20.36 2.14 -4.26
C GLY A 24 18.99 1.92 -3.60
N VAL A 25 18.96 1.58 -2.31
CA VAL A 25 17.71 1.46 -1.54
C VAL A 25 16.94 2.79 -1.52
N ASN A 26 17.62 3.92 -1.36
CA ASN A 26 16.97 5.23 -1.36
C ASN A 26 16.33 5.55 -2.71
N LEU A 27 17.05 5.33 -3.82
CA LEU A 27 16.53 5.52 -5.17
C LEU A 27 15.33 4.61 -5.44
N ALA A 28 15.44 3.32 -5.08
CA ALA A 28 14.33 2.38 -5.22
C ALA A 28 13.11 2.80 -4.40
N LYS A 29 13.28 3.33 -3.18
CA LYS A 29 12.17 3.88 -2.37
C LYS A 29 11.54 5.12 -3.00
N GLN A 30 12.33 6.02 -3.59
CA GLN A 30 11.78 7.19 -4.28
C GLN A 30 10.95 6.79 -5.51
N MET A 31 11.43 5.81 -6.29
CA MET A 31 10.72 5.31 -7.48
C MET A 31 9.51 4.44 -7.12
N GLY A 32 9.69 3.51 -6.18
CA GLY A 32 8.64 2.61 -5.71
C GLY A 32 7.54 3.30 -4.89
N GLY A 33 7.85 4.45 -4.28
CA GLY A 33 6.87 5.25 -3.54
C GLY A 33 5.80 5.90 -4.41
N GLN A 34 6.07 6.11 -5.71
CA GLN A 34 5.09 6.66 -6.66
C GLN A 34 4.48 5.59 -7.58
N THR A 35 5.12 4.42 -7.74
CA THR A 35 4.66 3.35 -8.63
C THR A 35 4.85 2.01 -7.95
N ASN A 36 3.75 1.28 -7.76
CA ASN A 36 3.78 -0.03 -7.12
C ASN A 36 4.23 -1.10 -8.13
N PHE A 37 5.50 -1.00 -8.59
CA PHE A 37 6.07 -1.86 -9.65
C PHE A 37 5.88 -3.34 -9.38
N LYS A 38 6.02 -3.76 -8.11
CA LYS A 38 5.80 -5.15 -7.70
C LYS A 38 4.37 -5.67 -7.95
N THR A 39 3.40 -4.77 -8.03
CA THR A 39 2.00 -5.11 -8.30
C THR A 39 1.69 -5.07 -9.80
N LEU A 40 2.47 -4.31 -10.58
CA LEU A 40 2.21 -4.04 -12.00
C LEU A 40 3.13 -4.80 -12.96
N LEU A 41 4.28 -5.27 -12.49
CA LEU A 41 5.27 -6.00 -13.26
C LEU A 41 5.41 -7.42 -12.72
N GLU A 42 5.61 -8.35 -13.64
CA GLU A 42 6.05 -9.70 -13.34
C GLU A 42 7.56 -9.71 -13.01
N GLU A 43 8.07 -10.79 -12.42
CA GLU A 43 9.46 -10.84 -11.94
C GLU A 43 10.48 -10.68 -13.09
N ASP A 44 10.23 -11.33 -14.22
CA ASP A 44 11.06 -11.24 -15.42
C ASP A 44 11.00 -9.84 -16.07
N GLU A 45 9.85 -9.18 -16.03
CA GLU A 45 9.72 -7.81 -16.50
C GLU A 45 10.45 -6.81 -15.60
N LEU A 46 10.45 -7.04 -14.28
CA LEU A 46 11.23 -6.24 -13.33
C LEU A 46 12.73 -6.41 -13.60
N ASP A 47 13.19 -7.62 -13.89
CA ASP A 47 14.58 -7.89 -14.24
C ASP A 47 15.00 -7.11 -15.50
N ILE A 48 14.14 -7.08 -16.53
CA ILE A 48 14.37 -6.27 -17.74
C ILE A 48 14.48 -4.77 -17.41
N VAL A 49 13.63 -4.25 -16.51
CA VAL A 49 13.70 -2.85 -16.07
C VAL A 49 15.02 -2.56 -15.35
N LEU A 50 15.47 -3.44 -14.46
CA LEU A 50 16.71 -3.29 -13.72
C LEU A 50 17.94 -3.38 -14.63
N GLU A 51 17.92 -4.27 -15.62
CA GLU A 51 18.95 -4.38 -16.65
C GLU A 51 19.08 -3.08 -17.45
N ALA A 52 17.97 -2.60 -18.05
CA ALA A 52 17.97 -1.37 -18.84
C ALA A 52 18.38 -0.13 -18.01
N PHE A 53 17.96 -0.07 -16.74
CA PHE A 53 18.39 0.98 -15.82
C PHE A 53 19.91 0.95 -15.59
N GLY A 54 20.46 -0.24 -15.35
CA GLY A 54 21.90 -0.45 -15.18
C GLY A 54 22.71 -0.10 -16.42
N GLU A 55 22.26 -0.52 -17.61
CA GLU A 55 22.91 -0.20 -18.88
C GLU A 55 22.90 1.30 -19.18
N THR A 56 21.77 1.95 -18.92
CA THR A 56 21.62 3.39 -19.14
C THR A 56 22.56 4.18 -18.23
N LEU A 57 22.64 3.84 -16.94
CA LEU A 57 23.54 4.50 -15.99
C LEU A 57 25.01 4.26 -16.30
N LYS A 58 25.36 3.06 -16.79
CA LYS A 58 26.74 2.71 -17.16
C LYS A 58 27.13 3.24 -18.54
N GLY A 59 26.19 3.78 -19.32
CA GLY A 59 26.41 4.17 -20.70
C GLY A 59 26.74 2.99 -21.62
N THR A 60 26.29 1.78 -21.26
CA THR A 60 26.51 0.56 -22.05
C THR A 60 25.31 0.19 -22.90
N SER A 61 24.21 0.95 -22.83
CA SER A 61 23.05 0.75 -23.71
C SER A 61 23.48 0.82 -25.17
N THR A 62 23.12 -0.20 -25.94
CA THR A 62 23.38 -0.23 -27.38
C THR A 62 22.34 0.55 -28.20
N GLN A 63 21.29 1.03 -27.54
CA GLN A 63 20.17 1.75 -28.17
C GLN A 63 20.03 3.16 -27.61
N GLU A 64 19.64 4.09 -28.50
CA GLU A 64 19.31 5.46 -28.12
C GLU A 64 18.04 5.50 -27.26
N ALA A 65 18.14 6.06 -26.06
CA ALA A 65 17.04 6.08 -25.09
C ALA A 65 15.76 6.71 -25.69
N GLN A 66 15.90 7.81 -26.43
CA GLN A 66 14.77 8.49 -27.06
C GLN A 66 14.05 7.60 -28.09
N VAL A 67 14.78 6.76 -28.81
CA VAL A 67 14.22 5.82 -29.81
C VAL A 67 13.44 4.71 -29.09
N VAL A 68 14.02 4.12 -28.05
CA VAL A 68 13.36 3.07 -27.25
C VAL A 68 12.06 3.61 -26.64
N LEU A 69 12.12 4.77 -25.99
CA LEU A 69 10.97 5.38 -25.31
C LEU A 69 9.84 5.77 -26.29
N SER A 70 10.17 6.35 -27.44
CA SER A 70 9.14 6.71 -28.44
C SER A 70 8.52 5.48 -29.12
N THR A 71 9.31 4.42 -29.34
CA THR A 71 8.83 3.19 -30.00
C THR A 71 7.96 2.36 -29.07
N TYR A 72 8.38 2.15 -27.82
CA TYR A 72 7.75 1.19 -26.91
C TYR A 72 6.94 1.83 -25.78
N GLY A 73 7.16 3.12 -25.49
CA GLY A 73 6.44 3.84 -24.43
C GLY A 73 4.91 3.74 -24.56
N PRO A 74 4.30 3.95 -25.74
CA PRO A 74 2.85 3.80 -25.90
C PRO A 74 2.35 2.37 -25.62
N ALA A 75 3.11 1.35 -26.01
CA ALA A 75 2.75 -0.04 -25.74
C ALA A 75 2.84 -0.37 -24.25
N LEU A 76 3.92 0.08 -23.58
CA LEU A 76 4.08 -0.06 -22.13
C LEU A 76 2.95 0.64 -21.38
N ASN A 77 2.59 1.87 -21.76
CA ASN A 77 1.47 2.60 -21.15
C ASN A 77 0.17 1.80 -21.23
N LYS A 78 -0.12 1.18 -22.38
CA LYS A 78 -1.30 0.33 -22.57
C LYS A 78 -1.26 -0.93 -21.70
N ILE A 79 -0.10 -1.57 -21.57
CA ILE A 79 0.08 -2.74 -20.68
C ILE A 79 -0.20 -2.35 -19.23
N LEU A 80 0.42 -1.28 -18.75
CA LEU A 80 0.27 -0.81 -17.37
C LEU A 80 -1.15 -0.34 -17.07
N GLN A 81 -1.81 0.34 -18.01
CA GLN A 81 -3.22 0.71 -17.89
C GLN A 81 -4.11 -0.52 -17.74
N ASN A 82 -4.00 -1.51 -18.64
CA ASN A 82 -4.81 -2.73 -18.58
C ASN A 82 -4.58 -3.51 -17.28
N ARG A 83 -3.35 -3.57 -16.77
CA ARG A 83 -3.04 -4.23 -15.50
C ARG A 83 -3.62 -3.47 -14.31
N SER A 84 -3.52 -2.14 -14.32
CA SER A 84 -4.13 -1.28 -13.30
C SER A 84 -5.66 -1.48 -13.25
N GLU A 85 -6.33 -1.49 -14.41
CA GLU A 85 -7.77 -1.77 -14.51
C GLU A 85 -8.12 -3.14 -13.91
N LYS A 86 -7.37 -4.20 -14.25
CA LYS A 86 -7.57 -5.53 -13.66
C LYS A 86 -7.35 -5.56 -12.15
N ILE A 87 -6.39 -4.80 -11.63
CA ILE A 87 -6.15 -4.70 -10.18
C ILE A 87 -7.33 -4.01 -9.51
N VAL A 88 -7.84 -2.93 -10.08
CA VAL A 88 -9.02 -2.21 -9.57
C VAL A 88 -10.24 -3.14 -9.55
N ASP A 89 -10.49 -3.85 -10.65
CA ASP A 89 -11.60 -4.80 -10.74
C ASP A 89 -11.49 -5.91 -9.70
N ARG A 90 -10.30 -6.48 -9.52
CA ARG A 90 -10.03 -7.51 -8.51
C ARG A 90 -10.23 -6.96 -7.10
N VAL A 91 -9.63 -5.83 -6.76
CA VAL A 91 -9.73 -5.22 -5.42
C VAL A 91 -11.18 -4.86 -5.10
N LYS A 92 -11.94 -4.37 -6.08
CA LYS A 92 -13.37 -4.12 -5.92
C LYS A 92 -14.14 -5.41 -5.64
N ALA A 93 -13.94 -6.45 -6.45
CA ALA A 93 -14.61 -7.74 -6.27
C ALA A 93 -14.26 -8.39 -4.92
N ASP A 94 -12.98 -8.35 -4.53
CA ASP A 94 -12.52 -8.88 -3.25
C ASP A 94 -13.12 -8.08 -2.08
N GLY A 95 -13.23 -6.75 -2.20
CA GLY A 95 -13.87 -5.89 -1.21
C GLY A 95 -15.38 -6.15 -1.07
N GLU A 96 -16.10 -6.29 -2.18
CA GLU A 96 -17.52 -6.65 -2.20
C GLU A 96 -17.76 -8.01 -1.55
N LYS A 97 -16.93 -9.00 -1.87
CA LYS A 97 -16.98 -10.32 -1.25
C LYS A 97 -16.65 -10.29 0.24
N PHE A 98 -15.64 -9.50 0.63
CA PHE A 98 -15.29 -9.33 2.04
C PHE A 98 -16.46 -8.74 2.84
N ILE A 99 -17.09 -7.68 2.32
CA ILE A 99 -18.25 -7.04 2.95
C ILE A 99 -19.42 -8.02 3.07
N ALA A 100 -19.74 -8.75 2.00
CA ALA A 100 -20.82 -9.74 2.02
C ALA A 100 -20.58 -10.81 3.09
N ASN A 101 -19.39 -11.43 3.09
CA ASN A 101 -19.02 -12.42 4.09
C ASN A 101 -19.02 -11.84 5.52
N PHE A 102 -18.57 -10.60 5.70
CA PHE A 102 -18.55 -9.95 7.00
C PHE A 102 -19.96 -9.75 7.54
N LEU A 103 -20.89 -9.27 6.72
CA LEU A 103 -22.30 -9.10 7.11
C LEU A 103 -22.97 -10.45 7.39
N ASP A 104 -22.69 -11.48 6.59
CA ASP A 104 -23.25 -12.83 6.79
C ASP A 104 -22.76 -13.48 8.09
N CYS A 105 -21.54 -13.15 8.53
CA CYS A 105 -20.94 -13.73 9.74
C CYS A 105 -21.19 -12.91 11.02
N ASN A 106 -21.72 -11.69 10.91
CA ASN A 106 -21.88 -10.77 12.04
C ASN A 106 -23.28 -10.16 11.99
N GLU A 107 -24.24 -10.77 12.69
CA GLU A 107 -25.66 -10.37 12.66
C GLU A 107 -25.90 -8.92 13.15
N GLU A 108 -25.05 -8.40 14.05
CA GLU A 108 -25.14 -7.02 14.56
C GLU A 108 -24.35 -6.01 13.71
N ALA A 109 -23.69 -6.45 12.63
CA ALA A 109 -23.01 -5.53 11.72
C ALA A 109 -24.02 -4.66 10.98
N VAL A 110 -23.70 -3.37 10.86
CA VAL A 110 -24.56 -2.37 10.25
C VAL A 110 -23.92 -1.88 8.97
N LYS A 111 -24.70 -1.88 7.87
CA LYS A 111 -24.35 -1.21 6.62
C LYS A 111 -25.12 0.09 6.50
N THR A 112 -24.41 1.20 6.32
CA THR A 112 -25.00 2.53 6.17
C THR A 112 -25.37 2.85 4.71
N ASP A 113 -26.10 3.95 4.50
CA ASP A 113 -26.50 4.41 3.17
C ASP A 113 -25.30 4.81 2.28
N SER A 114 -24.17 5.21 2.88
CA SER A 114 -22.94 5.51 2.15
C SER A 114 -22.22 4.24 1.66
N GLY A 115 -22.63 3.08 2.16
CA GLY A 115 -22.00 1.78 1.92
C GLY A 115 -20.95 1.40 2.96
N MET A 116 -20.69 2.24 3.97
CA MET A 116 -19.82 1.89 5.09
C MET A 116 -20.42 0.72 5.88
N VAL A 117 -19.57 -0.19 6.34
CA VAL A 117 -19.96 -1.32 7.20
C VAL A 117 -19.15 -1.26 8.49
N TYR A 118 -19.84 -1.35 9.62
CA TYR A 118 -19.21 -1.40 10.94
C TYR A 118 -19.89 -2.44 11.83
N TYR A 119 -19.16 -2.89 12.86
CA TYR A 119 -19.67 -3.78 13.89
C TYR A 119 -19.32 -3.18 15.26
N PRO A 120 -20.30 -2.76 16.07
CA PRO A 120 -20.05 -2.18 17.38
C PRO A 120 -19.64 -3.28 18.38
N MET A 121 -18.37 -3.28 18.81
CA MET A 121 -17.89 -4.27 19.79
C MET A 121 -18.20 -3.89 21.24
N THR A 122 -18.16 -2.60 21.56
CA THR A 122 -18.43 -2.07 22.90
C THR A 122 -18.94 -0.66 22.77
N GLU A 123 -20.13 -0.38 23.32
CA GLU A 123 -20.69 0.96 23.31
C GLU A 123 -19.97 1.87 24.32
N GLY A 124 -19.68 3.10 23.89
CA GLY A 124 -19.19 4.16 24.77
C GLY A 124 -20.33 4.94 25.39
N GLU A 125 -20.10 5.49 26.59
CA GLU A 125 -21.08 6.33 27.29
C GLU A 125 -20.88 7.83 27.03
N GLY A 126 -19.86 8.19 26.25
CA GLY A 126 -19.48 9.57 25.96
C GLY A 126 -20.33 10.23 24.88
N LYS A 127 -20.13 11.53 24.69
CA LYS A 127 -20.70 12.25 23.54
C LYS A 127 -20.05 11.74 22.26
N GLN A 128 -20.86 11.52 21.23
CA GLN A 128 -20.35 11.23 19.90
C GLN A 128 -19.57 12.44 19.36
N PRO A 129 -18.37 12.24 18.81
CA PRO A 129 -17.60 13.32 18.22
C PRO A 129 -18.25 13.81 16.92
N THR A 130 -18.03 15.07 16.59
CA THR A 130 -18.37 15.66 15.29
C THR A 130 -17.08 15.90 14.49
N VAL A 131 -17.21 16.16 13.19
CA VAL A 131 -16.06 16.46 12.30
C VAL A 131 -15.23 17.67 12.73
N GLU A 132 -15.75 18.51 13.62
CA GLU A 132 -15.05 19.67 14.20
C GLU A 132 -14.15 19.28 15.38
N ASN A 133 -14.31 18.08 15.93
CA ASN A 133 -13.56 17.63 17.09
C ASN A 133 -12.20 17.03 16.69
N THR A 134 -11.29 17.04 17.67
CA THR A 134 -10.10 16.19 17.64
C THR A 134 -10.40 14.92 18.43
N VAL A 135 -10.09 13.77 17.84
CA VAL A 135 -10.25 12.47 18.48
C VAL A 135 -8.88 11.90 18.82
N GLU A 136 -8.81 11.06 19.85
CA GLU A 136 -7.63 10.29 20.22
C GLU A 136 -7.99 8.81 20.21
N VAL A 137 -7.23 7.99 19.47
CA VAL A 137 -7.58 6.59 19.22
C VAL A 137 -6.39 5.66 19.21
N HIS A 138 -6.65 4.42 19.59
CA HIS A 138 -5.90 3.28 19.06
C HIS A 138 -6.59 2.74 17.81
N TYR A 139 -5.82 2.33 16.80
CA TYR A 139 -6.33 1.67 15.59
C TYR A 139 -5.34 0.64 15.05
N HIS A 140 -5.90 -0.29 14.30
CA HIS A 140 -5.16 -1.31 13.57
C HIS A 140 -5.81 -1.47 12.18
N GLY A 141 -5.11 -0.97 11.15
CA GLY A 141 -5.59 -0.95 9.78
C GLY A 141 -5.01 -2.09 8.96
N THR A 142 -5.90 -2.93 8.42
CA THR A 142 -5.54 -4.05 7.55
C THR A 142 -6.24 -3.96 6.20
N LEU A 143 -5.58 -4.49 5.17
CA LEU A 143 -6.25 -4.83 3.90
C LEU A 143 -7.15 -6.07 4.09
N THR A 144 -8.00 -6.37 3.10
CA THR A 144 -8.92 -7.52 3.14
C THR A 144 -8.22 -8.89 3.19
N ASP A 145 -6.94 -8.93 2.86
CA ASP A 145 -6.08 -10.12 2.98
C ASP A 145 -5.37 -10.23 4.34
N GLY A 146 -5.62 -9.28 5.26
CA GLY A 146 -5.01 -9.22 6.58
C GLY A 146 -3.66 -8.52 6.63
N THR A 147 -3.13 -8.02 5.51
CA THR A 147 -1.89 -7.24 5.49
C THR A 147 -2.08 -5.94 6.28
N VAL A 148 -1.32 -5.76 7.35
CA VAL A 148 -1.30 -4.51 8.12
C VAL A 148 -0.64 -3.43 7.28
N PHE A 149 -1.35 -2.31 7.06
CA PHE A 149 -0.77 -1.14 6.40
C PHE A 149 -0.39 -0.05 7.40
N ASP A 150 -1.07 0.03 8.54
CA ASP A 150 -0.79 1.00 9.60
C ASP A 150 -1.41 0.58 10.93
N SER A 151 -0.70 0.76 12.06
CA SER A 151 -1.24 0.48 13.39
C SER A 151 -0.61 1.34 14.48
N SER A 152 -1.44 2.03 15.26
CA SER A 152 -0.98 2.74 16.46
C SER A 152 -0.80 1.80 17.66
N VAL A 153 -1.49 0.66 17.68
CA VAL A 153 -1.30 -0.40 18.68
C VAL A 153 0.11 -0.98 18.59
N ASP A 154 0.59 -1.28 17.37
CA ASP A 154 1.96 -1.79 17.16
C ASP A 154 3.03 -0.76 17.55
N ARG A 155 2.70 0.53 17.44
CA ARG A 155 3.56 1.63 17.93
C ARG A 155 3.53 1.80 19.45
N GLY A 156 2.57 1.19 20.14
CA GLY A 156 2.42 1.29 21.59
C GLY A 156 1.95 2.66 22.11
N GLN A 157 1.43 3.52 21.23
CA GLN A 157 0.94 4.86 21.61
C GLN A 157 -0.27 5.25 20.77
N THR A 158 -1.19 5.99 21.38
CA THR A 158 -2.36 6.57 20.71
C THR A 158 -1.94 7.59 19.65
N ILE A 159 -2.87 7.93 18.77
CA ILE A 159 -2.74 9.07 17.86
C ILE A 159 -3.92 10.02 18.05
N SER A 160 -3.67 11.32 17.95
CA SER A 160 -4.71 12.35 17.93
C SER A 160 -4.74 13.06 16.59
N PHE A 161 -5.94 13.27 16.04
CA PHE A 161 -6.12 14.01 14.79
C PHE A 161 -7.49 14.71 14.73
N PRO A 162 -7.63 15.79 13.94
CA PRO A 162 -8.93 16.39 13.64
C PRO A 162 -9.79 15.42 12.84
N LEU A 163 -11.01 15.11 13.30
CA LEU A 163 -11.88 14.12 12.65
C LEU A 163 -12.23 14.54 11.21
N GLY A 164 -12.46 15.83 10.98
CA GLY A 164 -12.74 16.37 9.64
C GLY A 164 -11.58 16.28 8.64
N ALA A 165 -10.37 15.90 9.07
CA ALA A 165 -9.18 15.81 8.23
C ALA A 165 -8.83 14.39 7.77
N VAL A 166 -9.61 13.37 8.16
CA VAL A 166 -9.39 11.97 7.76
C VAL A 166 -10.41 11.47 6.73
N ILE A 167 -10.24 10.24 6.24
CA ILE A 167 -11.10 9.65 5.19
C ILE A 167 -12.57 9.57 5.64
N LYS A 168 -13.50 9.57 4.67
CA LYS A 168 -14.95 9.66 4.96
C LYS A 168 -15.49 8.55 5.86
N GLY A 169 -14.99 7.32 5.73
CA GLY A 169 -15.39 6.23 6.62
C GLY A 169 -15.06 6.51 8.10
N TRP A 170 -13.96 7.19 8.40
CA TRP A 170 -13.64 7.62 9.76
C TRP A 170 -14.51 8.79 10.25
N GLN A 171 -14.94 9.65 9.34
CA GLN A 171 -15.81 10.78 9.71
C GLN A 171 -17.24 10.33 10.04
N GLU A 172 -17.66 9.19 9.49
CA GLU A 172 -19.01 8.66 9.60
C GLU A 172 -19.17 7.64 10.75
N GLY A 173 -18.17 6.78 10.97
CA GLY A 173 -18.20 5.71 11.99
C GLY A 173 -17.94 6.21 13.40
#